data_AF-A0A957PVA5-F1
#
_entry.id   AF-A0A957PVA5-F1
#
_cell.length_a   1.000
_cell.length_b   1.000
_cell.length_c   1.000
_cell.angle_alpha   90.00
_cell.angle_beta   90.00
_cell.angle_gamma   90.00
#
_symmetry.space_group_name_H-M   'P 1'
#
loop_
_entity.id
_entity.type
_entity.pdbx_description
1 polymer ?
#
loop_
_entity_poly.entity_id
_entity_poly.type
_entity_poly.pdbx_seq_one_letter_code
_entity_poly.pdbx_strand_id
1 'polypeptide(L)'
;MLPTTKRTKAVTPTMNDRDYLDFDLEIGRPIGQAYPLTLLRSPAGEARATVMWPFGELALENRLKDLQIALLSSGGVRRTVLTPAEEAVQRFGAELFELLFSGEVRNRYDVSQERVHHQEKGLRIKLRIQDPRLANLPWEFLYDPRKGEYLALSQQTPVVRYLELPQTIRPLAVTPPLRILGMIAAPDDRQALDVQVEQQRLERAVAPLQDEGLVELHWLEGATWRDLQRTLRREMWHVFHFVGHGMYNTQREEGLIAFCNDQNQAHLLTAGDLGRLLADHRTLRLAVLNA
;
A
#
# COMPACT_ATOMS: atom_id res chain seq x y z
N MET A 1 -20.70 55.65 -2.05
CA MET A 1 -19.52 55.55 -1.17
C MET A 1 -19.91 54.70 0.03
N LEU A 2 -19.03 53.76 0.44
CA LEU A 2 -19.26 52.52 1.24
C LEU A 2 -19.62 51.27 0.38
N PRO A 3 -19.20 50.05 0.79
CA PRO A 3 -17.82 49.63 1.03
C PRO A 3 -17.46 48.33 0.27
N THR A 4 -16.19 48.18 -0.13
CA THR A 4 -15.67 46.94 -0.73
C THR A 4 -15.32 45.92 0.35
N THR A 5 -16.03 44.79 0.32
CA THR A 5 -15.84 43.61 1.17
C THR A 5 -14.52 42.90 0.84
N LYS A 6 -13.72 42.63 1.88
CA LYS A 6 -12.49 41.82 1.82
C LYS A 6 -12.82 40.42 1.29
N ARG A 7 -12.17 40.01 0.19
CA ARG A 7 -12.10 38.60 -0.21
C ARG A 7 -11.08 37.89 0.67
N THR A 8 -11.58 37.03 1.55
CA THR A 8 -10.81 36.03 2.28
C THR A 8 -10.17 35.09 1.26
N LYS A 9 -8.83 35.02 1.24
CA LYS A 9 -8.11 33.99 0.49
C LYS A 9 -8.43 32.64 1.12
N ALA A 10 -9.08 31.76 0.36
CA ALA A 10 -9.22 30.37 0.71
C ALA A 10 -7.82 29.74 0.74
N VAL A 11 -7.46 29.13 1.87
CA VAL A 11 -6.25 28.32 2.01
C VAL A 11 -6.57 26.97 1.39
N THR A 12 -6.03 26.72 0.20
CA THR A 12 -6.01 25.40 -0.43
C THR A 12 -5.18 24.46 0.46
N PRO A 13 -5.66 23.27 0.85
CA PRO A 13 -4.80 22.27 1.45
C PRO A 13 -3.89 21.72 0.34
N THR A 14 -2.70 22.31 0.19
CA THR A 14 -1.63 21.71 -0.60
C THR A 14 -1.32 20.33 -0.01
N MET A 15 -1.41 19.26 -0.80
CA MET A 15 -0.57 18.09 -0.55
C MET A 15 0.85 18.61 -0.44
N ASN A 16 1.43 18.58 0.77
CA ASN A 16 2.79 19.06 0.99
C ASN A 16 3.71 18.27 0.07
N ASP A 17 4.22 18.92 -0.98
CA ASP A 17 5.32 18.40 -1.80
C ASP A 17 6.59 18.50 -0.95
N ARG A 18 6.66 17.65 0.07
CA ARG A 18 7.80 17.58 0.99
C ARG A 18 8.89 16.81 0.27
N ASP A 19 10.08 17.40 0.17
CA ASP A 19 11.27 16.71 -0.33
C ASP A 19 11.64 15.55 0.60
N TYR A 20 12.00 14.40 0.03
CA TYR A 20 12.45 13.23 0.77
C TYR A 20 13.88 12.85 0.42
N LEU A 21 14.66 12.46 1.44
CA LEU A 21 15.91 11.72 1.27
C LEU A 21 15.64 10.23 1.52
N ASP A 22 16.40 9.37 0.83
CA ASP A 22 16.17 7.92 0.87
C ASP A 22 16.99 7.23 1.95
N PHE A 23 16.35 6.33 2.69
CA PHE A 23 16.97 5.29 3.51
C PHE A 23 16.68 3.93 2.85
N ASP A 24 17.60 3.47 2.00
CA ASP A 24 17.44 2.29 1.12
C ASP A 24 18.06 1.05 1.77
N LEU A 25 17.20 0.25 2.40
CA LEU A 25 17.57 -0.93 3.17
C LEU A 25 17.19 -2.19 2.40
N GLU A 26 18.19 -3.02 2.15
CA GLU A 26 18.03 -4.36 1.60
C GLU A 26 18.07 -5.42 2.70
N ILE A 27 17.09 -6.33 2.65
CA ILE A 27 17.07 -7.60 3.36
C ILE A 27 17.43 -8.69 2.35
N GLY A 28 18.67 -9.18 2.41
CA GLY A 28 19.17 -10.21 1.50
C GLY A 28 18.63 -11.60 1.86
N ARG A 29 18.97 -12.58 1.02
CA ARG A 29 18.58 -13.99 1.26
C ARG A 29 19.20 -14.54 2.55
N PRO A 30 18.47 -15.39 3.31
CA PRO A 30 18.97 -15.92 4.56
C PRO A 30 20.12 -16.92 4.34
N ILE A 31 21.06 -16.92 5.29
CA ILE A 31 22.07 -17.97 5.47
C ILE A 31 21.75 -18.66 6.80
N GLY A 32 21.03 -19.79 6.73
CA GLY A 32 20.43 -20.41 7.90
C GLY A 32 19.31 -19.54 8.48
N GLN A 33 19.42 -19.13 9.75
CA GLN A 33 18.49 -18.19 10.39
C GLN A 33 18.96 -16.73 10.32
N ALA A 34 20.15 -16.48 9.75
CA ALA A 34 20.74 -15.15 9.68
C ALA A 34 20.34 -14.45 8.37
N TYR A 35 19.83 -13.23 8.45
CA TYR A 35 19.54 -12.37 7.32
C TYR A 35 20.58 -11.26 7.23
N PRO A 36 21.27 -11.11 6.08
CA PRO A 36 22.12 -9.95 5.85
C PRO A 36 21.25 -8.73 5.58
N LEU A 37 21.54 -7.63 6.28
CA LEU A 37 20.98 -6.31 6.05
C LEU A 37 22.04 -5.42 5.39
N THR A 38 21.70 -4.82 4.26
CA THR A 38 22.57 -3.87 3.56
C THR A 38 21.85 -2.54 3.42
N LEU A 39 22.34 -1.52 4.12
CA LEU A 39 21.91 -0.14 3.90
C LEU A 39 22.69 0.40 2.69
N LEU A 40 22.04 0.36 1.53
CA LEU A 40 22.62 0.72 0.23
C LEU A 40 22.82 2.24 0.08
N ARG A 41 21.93 3.02 0.70
CA ARG A 41 21.99 4.48 0.68
C ARG A 41 21.27 5.07 1.87
N SER A 42 21.87 6.05 2.53
CA SER A 42 21.17 6.92 3.49
C SER A 42 21.81 8.30 3.57
N PRO A 43 21.12 9.30 4.14
CA PRO A 43 21.76 10.57 4.50
C PRO A 43 23.00 10.39 5.38
N ALA A 44 23.06 9.33 6.19
CA ALA A 44 24.18 9.02 7.08
C ALA A 44 25.25 8.09 6.47
N GLY A 45 25.12 7.70 5.20
CA GLY A 45 26.02 6.77 4.52
C GLY A 45 25.53 5.31 4.48
N GLU A 46 26.41 4.40 4.14
CA GLU A 46 26.12 2.97 3.99
C GLU A 46 26.44 2.19 5.28
N ALA A 47 25.78 1.05 5.45
CA ALA A 47 26.04 0.13 6.56
C ALA A 47 25.70 -1.30 6.17
N ARG A 48 26.29 -2.26 6.88
CA ARG A 48 25.91 -3.67 6.80
C ARG A 48 25.73 -4.21 8.21
N ALA A 49 24.73 -5.05 8.37
CA ALA A 49 24.48 -5.79 9.59
C ALA A 49 24.02 -7.20 9.23
N THR A 50 24.05 -8.08 10.22
CA THR A 50 23.45 -9.41 10.11
C THR A 50 22.51 -9.57 11.29
N VAL A 51 21.28 -9.99 11.02
CA VAL A 51 20.25 -10.15 12.04
C VAL A 51 19.77 -11.59 12.08
N MET A 52 19.52 -12.09 13.27
CA MET A 52 18.90 -13.40 13.44
C MET A 52 17.40 -13.25 13.32
N TRP A 53 16.78 -14.11 12.53
CA TRP A 53 15.34 -14.17 12.41
C TRP A 53 14.72 -14.55 13.78
N PRO A 54 13.93 -13.66 14.39
CA PRO A 54 13.50 -13.84 15.77
C PRO A 54 12.28 -14.77 15.89
N PHE A 55 11.70 -15.19 14.77
CA PHE A 55 10.46 -15.95 14.74
C PHE A 55 10.68 -17.39 14.26
N GLY A 56 10.31 -18.36 15.08
CA GLY A 56 10.03 -19.71 14.56
C GLY A 56 8.83 -19.67 13.61
N GLU A 57 8.75 -20.59 12.66
CA GLU A 57 7.68 -20.64 11.65
C GLU A 57 6.28 -20.65 12.28
N LEU A 58 6.04 -21.56 13.22
CA LEU A 58 4.78 -21.63 13.97
C LEU A 58 4.49 -20.36 14.79
N ALA A 59 5.52 -19.73 15.36
CA ALA A 59 5.36 -18.51 16.15
C ALA A 59 4.96 -17.33 15.26
N LEU A 60 5.53 -17.25 14.05
CA LEU A 60 5.14 -16.26 13.05
C LEU A 60 3.70 -16.47 12.59
N GLU A 61 3.32 -17.71 12.26
CA GLU A 61 1.95 -18.03 11.85
C GLU A 61 0.92 -17.64 12.91
N ASN A 62 1.19 -17.93 14.18
CA ASN A 62 0.30 -17.57 15.27
C ASN A 62 0.17 -16.05 15.41
N ARG A 63 1.27 -15.30 15.29
CA ARG A 63 1.24 -13.83 15.31
C ARG A 63 0.43 -13.27 14.15
N LEU A 64 0.60 -13.80 12.93
CA LEU A 64 -0.16 -13.36 11.76
C LEU A 64 -1.67 -13.67 11.92
N LYS A 65 -2.03 -14.81 12.53
CA LYS A 65 -3.42 -15.12 12.90
C LYS A 65 -3.98 -14.15 13.94
N ASP A 66 -3.21 -13.84 14.99
CA ASP A 66 -3.61 -12.87 16.01
C ASP A 66 -3.84 -11.48 15.41
N LEU A 67 -2.99 -11.05 14.49
CA LEU A 67 -3.17 -9.80 13.73
C LEU A 67 -4.45 -9.83 12.88
N GLN A 68 -4.71 -10.94 12.19
CA GLN A 68 -5.93 -11.08 11.39
C GLN A 68 -7.19 -10.98 12.26
N ILE A 69 -7.20 -11.65 13.41
CA ILE A 69 -8.30 -11.59 14.38
C ILE A 69 -8.46 -10.16 14.92
N ALA A 70 -7.35 -9.49 15.26
CA ALA A 70 -7.31 -8.12 15.72
C ALA A 70 -7.95 -7.15 14.69
N LEU A 71 -7.53 -7.25 13.43
CA LEU A 71 -8.02 -6.41 12.34
C LEU A 71 -9.52 -6.62 12.07
N LEU A 72 -9.98 -7.87 12.05
CA LEU A 72 -11.41 -8.20 11.89
C LEU A 72 -12.26 -7.66 13.06
N SER A 73 -11.68 -7.59 14.26
CA SER A 73 -12.38 -7.12 15.46
C SER A 73 -12.39 -5.59 15.61
N SER A 74 -11.48 -4.88 14.93
CA SER A 74 -11.30 -3.42 15.05
C SER A 74 -12.34 -2.55 14.31
N GLY A 75 -13.35 -3.14 13.66
CA GLY A 75 -14.44 -2.42 12.98
C GLY A 75 -15.41 -1.63 13.89
N GLY A 76 -15.17 -1.58 15.21
CA GLY A 76 -16.10 -1.00 16.19
C GLY A 76 -15.46 -0.16 17.29
N VAL A 77 -15.67 1.16 17.19
CA VAL A 77 -15.56 2.18 18.25
C VAL A 77 -14.11 2.57 18.65
N ARG A 78 -13.76 3.84 18.40
CA ARG A 78 -12.58 4.53 18.97
C ARG A 78 -12.61 4.41 20.50
N ARG A 79 -11.60 3.76 21.09
CA ARG A 79 -11.40 3.69 22.54
C ARG A 79 -10.05 4.29 22.93
N THR A 80 -9.99 4.89 24.11
CA THR A 80 -8.84 5.62 24.67
C THR A 80 -7.77 4.71 25.31
N VAL A 81 -8.01 3.39 25.31
CA VAL A 81 -7.09 2.35 25.80
C VAL A 81 -6.87 1.39 24.65
N LEU A 82 -5.60 1.02 24.38
CA LEU A 82 -5.27 0.04 23.34
C LEU A 82 -6.04 -1.24 23.65
N THR A 83 -6.82 -1.69 22.69
CA THR A 83 -7.42 -3.01 22.73
C THR A 83 -6.29 -4.05 22.75
N PRO A 84 -6.50 -5.25 23.34
CA PRO A 84 -5.50 -6.34 23.28
C PRO A 84 -5.06 -6.67 21.84
N ALA A 85 -5.95 -6.44 20.89
CA ALA A 85 -5.71 -6.47 19.45
C ALA A 85 -4.67 -5.43 19.00
N GLU A 86 -4.84 -4.15 19.36
CA GLU A 86 -3.88 -3.09 19.04
C GLU A 86 -2.53 -3.29 19.74
N GLU A 87 -2.50 -3.82 20.97
CA GLU A 87 -1.25 -4.17 21.65
C GLU A 87 -0.48 -5.28 20.92
N ALA A 88 -1.18 -6.27 20.37
CA ALA A 88 -0.56 -7.33 19.57
C ALA A 88 0.06 -6.77 18.28
N VAL A 89 -0.65 -5.85 17.61
CA VAL A 89 -0.15 -5.13 16.41
C VAL A 89 1.09 -4.32 16.75
N GLN A 90 1.05 -3.49 17.80
CA GLN A 90 2.20 -2.68 18.22
C GLN A 90 3.40 -3.53 18.59
N ARG A 91 3.20 -4.62 19.34
CA ARG A 91 4.28 -5.52 19.76
C ARG A 91 4.97 -6.16 18.56
N PHE A 92 4.18 -6.68 17.61
CA PHE A 92 4.73 -7.25 16.38
C PHE A 92 5.45 -6.18 15.55
N GLY A 93 4.87 -4.99 15.44
CA GLY A 93 5.47 -3.83 14.80
C GLY A 93 6.82 -3.42 15.39
N ALA A 94 6.94 -3.45 16.72
CA ALA A 94 8.17 -3.16 17.43
C ALA A 94 9.25 -4.22 17.17
N GLU A 95 8.88 -5.50 17.13
CA GLU A 95 9.81 -6.58 16.80
C GLU A 95 10.34 -6.48 15.35
N LEU A 96 9.47 -6.11 14.40
CA LEU A 96 9.91 -5.80 13.02
C LEU A 96 10.85 -4.59 12.97
N PHE A 97 10.58 -3.56 13.77
CA PHE A 97 11.45 -2.38 13.86
C PHE A 97 12.83 -2.76 14.41
N GLU A 98 12.87 -3.48 15.52
CA GLU A 98 14.11 -3.94 16.15
C GLU A 98 14.91 -4.86 15.23
N LEU A 99 14.23 -5.67 14.41
CA LEU A 99 14.85 -6.49 13.37
C LEU A 99 15.58 -5.63 12.33
N LEU A 100 14.90 -4.64 11.73
CA LEU A 100 15.46 -3.85 10.63
C LEU A 100 16.51 -2.85 11.10
N PHE A 101 16.22 -2.15 12.18
CA PHE A 101 17.05 -1.07 12.68
C PHE A 101 17.90 -1.61 13.81
N SER A 102 18.92 -2.41 13.52
CA SER A 102 19.82 -2.98 14.54
C SER A 102 21.27 -2.59 14.29
N GLY A 103 22.07 -2.58 15.36
CA GLY A 103 23.50 -2.27 15.29
C GLY A 103 23.78 -0.98 14.50
N GLU A 104 24.68 -1.08 13.52
CA GLU A 104 25.07 0.07 12.72
C GLU A 104 23.95 0.63 11.84
N VAL A 105 22.98 -0.20 11.42
CA VAL A 105 21.81 0.28 10.67
C VAL A 105 20.96 1.21 11.53
N ARG A 106 20.81 0.92 12.84
CA ARG A 106 20.12 1.81 13.80
C ARG A 106 20.83 3.15 13.91
N ASN A 107 22.15 3.13 14.10
CA ASN A 107 22.96 4.36 14.19
C ASN A 107 22.77 5.24 12.95
N ARG A 108 22.78 4.64 11.75
CA ARG A 108 22.56 5.37 10.50
C ARG A 108 21.14 5.89 10.38
N TYR A 109 20.14 5.15 10.85
CA TYR A 109 18.75 5.60 10.87
C TYR A 109 18.58 6.83 11.76
N ASP A 110 19.09 6.79 12.99
CA ASP A 110 18.95 7.89 13.95
C ASP A 110 19.67 9.15 13.43
N VAL A 111 20.91 9.02 12.94
CA VAL A 111 21.65 10.15 12.32
C VAL A 111 20.95 10.66 11.04
N SER A 112 20.35 9.77 10.25
CA SER A 112 19.61 10.20 9.05
C SER A 112 18.35 10.99 9.40
N GLN A 113 17.65 10.59 10.46
CA GLN A 113 16.48 11.29 10.98
C GLN A 113 16.83 12.71 11.46
N GLU A 114 17.92 12.86 12.21
CA GLU A 114 18.42 14.18 12.62
C GLU A 114 18.77 15.05 11.40
N ARG A 115 19.46 14.49 10.40
CA ARG A 115 19.85 15.21 9.18
C ARG A 115 18.66 15.70 8.36
N VAL A 116 17.63 14.86 8.16
CA VAL A 116 16.44 15.30 7.41
C VAL A 116 15.63 16.33 8.19
N HIS A 117 15.58 16.20 9.53
CA HIS A 117 14.91 17.16 10.39
C HIS A 117 15.54 18.55 10.27
N HIS A 118 16.88 18.64 10.34
CA HIS A 118 17.60 19.89 10.13
C HIS A 118 17.44 20.51 8.73
N GLN A 119 17.14 19.68 7.72
CA GLN A 119 16.91 20.13 6.34
C GLN A 119 15.44 20.37 6.01
N GLU A 120 14.54 20.22 6.99
CA GLU A 120 13.07 20.30 6.80
C GLU A 120 12.53 19.31 5.75
N LYS A 121 13.22 18.17 5.59
CA LYS A 121 12.88 17.08 4.66
C LYS A 121 12.29 15.88 5.38
N GLY A 122 11.68 14.96 4.63
CA GLY A 122 11.32 13.64 5.11
C GLY A 122 12.41 12.59 4.86
N LEU A 123 12.34 11.46 5.57
CA LEU A 123 13.17 10.28 5.35
C LEU A 123 12.32 9.14 4.78
N ARG A 124 12.40 8.91 3.47
CA ARG A 124 11.68 7.81 2.82
C ARG A 124 12.41 6.50 3.05
N ILE A 125 11.77 5.57 3.74
CA ILE A 125 12.31 4.25 4.04
C ILE A 125 11.94 3.32 2.88
N LYS A 126 12.95 2.85 2.15
CA LYS A 126 12.78 1.89 1.05
C LYS A 126 13.24 0.52 1.53
N LEU A 127 12.35 -0.46 1.45
CA LEU A 127 12.63 -1.84 1.80
C LEU A 127 12.76 -2.67 0.53
N ARG A 128 13.95 -3.20 0.28
CA ARG A 128 14.21 -4.20 -0.78
C ARG A 128 14.27 -5.57 -0.12
N ILE A 129 13.33 -6.45 -0.45
CA ILE A 129 13.19 -7.72 0.26
C ILE A 129 13.41 -8.86 -0.72
N GLN A 130 14.50 -9.61 -0.54
CA GLN A 130 14.84 -10.71 -1.44
C GLN A 130 14.18 -12.04 -1.06
N ASP A 131 13.76 -12.23 0.19
CA ASP A 131 13.02 -13.43 0.64
C ASP A 131 11.50 -13.20 0.52
N PRO A 132 10.78 -13.96 -0.34
CA PRO A 132 9.34 -13.82 -0.50
C PRO A 132 8.53 -13.96 0.80
N ARG A 133 9.00 -14.78 1.75
CA ARG A 133 8.33 -14.97 3.05
C ARG A 133 8.32 -13.67 3.86
N LEU A 134 9.41 -12.91 3.80
CA LEU A 134 9.52 -11.60 4.43
C LEU A 134 8.75 -10.53 3.65
N ALA A 135 8.65 -10.65 2.33
CA ALA A 135 7.92 -9.70 1.50
C ALA A 135 6.42 -9.66 1.84
N ASN A 136 5.87 -10.77 2.34
CA ASN A 136 4.47 -10.91 2.75
C ASN A 136 4.16 -10.32 4.14
N LEU A 137 5.16 -9.84 4.88
CA LEU A 137 4.94 -9.27 6.20
C LEU A 137 4.32 -7.86 6.11
N PRO A 138 3.48 -7.48 7.08
CA PRO A 138 2.83 -6.18 7.12
C PRO A 138 3.80 -5.09 7.61
N TRP A 139 4.78 -4.74 6.79
CA TRP A 139 5.78 -3.70 7.08
C TRP A 139 5.20 -2.31 7.42
N GLU A 140 3.93 -2.08 7.10
CA GLU A 140 3.16 -0.89 7.49
C GLU A 140 3.00 -0.79 9.02
N PHE A 141 3.09 -1.91 9.74
CA PHE A 141 3.04 -1.93 11.20
C PHE A 141 4.39 -1.63 11.86
N LEU A 142 5.45 -1.28 11.10
CA LEU A 142 6.71 -0.85 11.70
C LEU A 142 6.48 0.26 12.74
N TYR A 143 6.80 -0.05 13.98
CA TYR A 143 6.52 0.79 15.13
C TYR A 143 7.84 1.08 15.86
N ASP A 144 8.20 2.37 16.00
CA ASP A 144 9.36 2.76 16.80
C ASP A 144 8.90 2.94 18.26
N PRO A 145 9.21 1.99 19.16
CA PRO A 145 8.76 2.07 20.55
C PRO A 145 9.39 3.24 21.31
N ARG A 146 10.49 3.80 20.81
CA ARG A 146 11.18 4.95 21.42
C ARG A 146 10.43 6.24 21.18
N LYS A 147 9.70 6.33 20.05
CA LYS A 147 8.87 7.48 19.68
C LYS A 147 7.38 7.27 19.98
N GLY A 148 6.96 6.02 20.13
CA GLY A 148 5.56 5.68 20.33
C GLY A 148 4.72 5.82 19.05
N GLU A 149 5.33 5.68 17.88
CA GLU A 149 4.71 5.98 16.60
C GLU A 149 4.95 4.89 15.54
N TYR A 150 3.95 4.69 14.68
CA TYR A 150 4.09 3.90 13.47
C TYR A 150 4.78 4.71 12.37
N LEU A 151 5.84 4.17 11.79
CA LEU A 151 6.62 4.83 10.74
C LEU A 151 5.74 5.16 9.53
N ALA A 152 4.91 4.19 9.09
CA ALA A 152 4.08 4.33 7.90
C ALA A 152 2.92 5.34 8.05
N LEU A 153 2.56 5.73 9.28
CA LEU A 153 1.53 6.74 9.54
C LEU A 153 2.09 8.16 9.55
N SER A 154 3.42 8.31 9.63
CA SER A 154 4.06 9.62 9.63
C SER A 154 4.37 10.08 8.21
N GLN A 155 3.94 11.30 7.88
CA GLN A 155 4.35 11.99 6.65
C GLN A 155 5.86 12.31 6.63
N GLN A 156 6.58 12.13 7.73
CA GLN A 156 8.04 12.28 7.77
C GLN A 156 8.77 11.01 7.34
N THR A 157 8.14 9.84 7.44
CA THR A 157 8.79 8.54 7.22
C THR A 157 7.98 7.58 6.36
N PRO A 158 7.65 7.93 5.10
CA PRO A 158 6.92 7.01 4.23
C PRO A 158 7.72 5.73 4.03
N VAL A 159 7.07 4.58 4.25
CA VAL A 159 7.64 3.25 4.04
C VAL A 159 7.20 2.74 2.67
N VAL A 160 8.16 2.36 1.84
CA VAL A 160 7.95 1.88 0.47
C VAL A 160 8.59 0.52 0.31
N ARG A 161 7.83 -0.48 -0.15
CA ARG A 161 8.40 -1.75 -0.61
C ARG A 161 8.88 -1.59 -2.05
N TYR A 162 10.17 -1.74 -2.27
CA TYR A 162 10.77 -1.61 -3.58
C TYR A 162 10.91 -2.98 -4.23
N LEU A 163 10.21 -3.18 -5.35
CA LEU A 163 10.36 -4.35 -6.21
C LEU A 163 11.42 -4.03 -7.27
N GLU A 164 12.48 -4.84 -7.34
CA GLU A 164 13.46 -4.74 -8.41
C GLU A 164 12.85 -5.24 -9.72
N LEU A 165 12.26 -4.33 -10.48
CA LEU A 165 11.81 -4.61 -11.83
C LEU A 165 13.02 -4.50 -12.77
N PRO A 166 13.30 -5.52 -13.61
CA PRO A 166 14.39 -5.47 -14.60
C PRO A 166 14.21 -4.37 -15.66
N GLN A 167 13.05 -3.72 -15.68
CA GLN A 167 12.66 -2.73 -16.67
C GLN A 167 12.65 -1.34 -16.03
N THR A 168 13.23 -0.35 -16.71
CA THR A 168 13.13 1.05 -16.31
C THR A 168 11.66 1.47 -16.34
N ILE A 169 11.10 1.83 -15.18
CA ILE A 169 9.77 2.43 -15.12
C ILE A 169 9.88 3.81 -15.80
N ARG A 170 9.45 3.90 -17.06
CA ARG A 170 9.37 5.19 -17.75
C ARG A 170 8.25 6.00 -17.10
N PRO A 171 8.49 7.24 -16.64
CA PRO A 171 7.43 8.11 -16.16
C PRO A 171 6.36 8.22 -17.25
N LEU A 172 5.11 7.91 -16.91
CA LEU A 172 4.00 8.21 -17.81
C LEU A 172 3.66 9.69 -17.60
N ALA A 173 4.05 10.53 -18.56
CA ALA A 173 3.50 11.88 -18.63
C ALA A 173 2.03 11.74 -19.06
N VAL A 174 1.11 11.73 -18.09
CA VAL A 174 -0.32 11.77 -18.36
C VAL A 174 -0.70 13.23 -18.56
N THR A 175 -1.28 13.55 -19.73
CA THR A 175 -1.96 14.83 -19.90
C THR A 175 -3.35 14.67 -19.29
N PRO A 176 -3.77 15.51 -18.34
CA PRO A 176 -5.11 15.44 -17.79
C PRO A 176 -6.20 15.50 -18.88
N PRO A 177 -7.36 14.85 -18.67
CA PRO A 177 -7.75 14.17 -17.45
C PRO A 177 -7.19 12.74 -17.31
N LEU A 178 -6.84 12.37 -16.08
CA LEU A 178 -6.50 10.99 -15.73
C LEU A 178 -7.79 10.18 -15.61
N ARG A 179 -8.01 9.31 -16.61
CA ARG A 179 -9.16 8.39 -16.70
C ARG A 179 -9.01 7.15 -15.81
N ILE A 180 -9.95 6.99 -14.87
CA ILE A 180 -10.09 5.89 -13.93
C ILE A 180 -11.25 5.00 -14.36
N LEU A 181 -10.99 3.71 -14.55
CA LEU A 181 -12.00 2.69 -14.76
C LEU A 181 -12.30 1.99 -13.44
N GLY A 182 -13.44 2.32 -12.84
CA GLY A 182 -13.99 1.62 -11.68
C GLY A 182 -14.75 0.36 -12.10
N MET A 183 -14.58 -0.73 -11.37
CA MET A 183 -15.33 -1.97 -11.56
C MET A 183 -15.75 -2.53 -10.20
N ILE A 184 -17.01 -2.96 -10.11
CA ILE A 184 -17.58 -3.57 -8.92
C ILE A 184 -17.97 -5.01 -9.26
N ALA A 185 -17.49 -5.98 -8.50
CA ALA A 185 -17.92 -7.37 -8.60
C ALA A 185 -18.45 -7.86 -7.25
N ALA A 186 -19.76 -8.11 -7.18
CA ALA A 186 -20.47 -8.60 -6.01
C ALA A 186 -21.30 -9.84 -6.39
N PRO A 187 -20.66 -11.01 -6.56
CA PRO A 187 -21.35 -12.24 -6.94
C PRO A 187 -22.28 -12.76 -5.83
N ASP A 188 -23.40 -13.37 -6.21
CA ASP A 188 -24.50 -13.77 -5.31
C ASP A 188 -24.14 -14.92 -4.36
N ASP A 189 -23.14 -15.72 -4.70
CA ASP A 189 -22.63 -16.84 -3.90
C ASP A 189 -21.55 -16.40 -2.88
N ARG A 190 -21.37 -15.09 -2.68
CA ARG A 190 -20.44 -14.51 -1.70
C ARG A 190 -21.16 -13.64 -0.68
N GLN A 191 -20.43 -13.29 0.38
CA GLN A 191 -20.93 -12.37 1.40
C GLN A 191 -21.26 -11.02 0.76
N ALA A 192 -22.44 -10.48 1.04
CA ALA A 192 -22.85 -9.19 0.50
C ALA A 192 -21.85 -8.08 0.88
N LEU A 193 -21.41 -7.33 -0.13
CA LEU A 193 -20.59 -6.12 0.02
C LEU A 193 -21.49 -4.89 -0.02
N ASP A 194 -21.15 -3.87 0.79
CA ASP A 194 -21.77 -2.55 0.68
C ASP A 194 -21.11 -1.76 -0.46
N VAL A 195 -21.43 -2.18 -1.68
CA VAL A 195 -20.83 -1.65 -2.91
C VAL A 195 -21.15 -0.17 -3.11
N GLN A 196 -22.32 0.27 -2.63
CA GLN A 196 -22.75 1.66 -2.71
C GLN A 196 -21.87 2.55 -1.83
N VAL A 197 -21.50 2.11 -0.63
CA VAL A 197 -20.59 2.86 0.23
C VAL A 197 -19.20 2.97 -0.40
N GLU A 198 -18.65 1.89 -0.95
CA GLU A 198 -17.34 1.92 -1.60
C GLU A 198 -17.33 2.80 -2.85
N GLN A 199 -18.37 2.72 -3.68
CA GLN A 199 -18.55 3.61 -4.83
C GLN A 199 -18.59 5.08 -4.40
N GLN A 200 -19.42 5.43 -3.42
CA GLN A 200 -19.53 6.81 -2.92
C GLN A 200 -18.23 7.30 -2.29
N ARG A 201 -17.46 6.44 -1.63
CA ARG A 201 -16.15 6.79 -1.07
C ARG A 201 -15.19 7.19 -2.18
N LEU A 202 -15.09 6.41 -3.25
CA LEU A 202 -14.24 6.74 -4.39
C LEU A 202 -14.68 8.04 -5.06
N GLU A 203 -15.97 8.16 -5.37
CA GLU A 203 -16.55 9.37 -5.99
C GLU A 203 -16.25 10.63 -5.18
N ARG A 204 -16.47 10.60 -3.86
CA ARG A 204 -16.13 11.73 -2.98
C ARG A 204 -14.64 12.03 -2.93
N ALA A 205 -13.79 10.99 -2.95
CA ALA A 205 -12.35 11.16 -2.89
C ALA A 205 -11.79 11.84 -4.15
N VAL A 206 -12.39 11.58 -5.32
CA VAL A 206 -11.93 12.15 -6.59
C VAL A 206 -12.70 13.41 -7.02
N ALA A 207 -13.85 13.72 -6.42
CA ALA A 207 -14.70 14.85 -6.80
C ALA A 207 -13.94 16.19 -6.96
N PRO A 208 -13.04 16.61 -6.02
CA PRO A 208 -12.30 17.85 -6.20
C PRO A 208 -11.43 17.86 -7.47
N LEU A 209 -10.86 16.71 -7.83
CA LEU A 209 -10.03 16.55 -9.04
C LEU A 209 -10.88 16.48 -10.31
N GLN A 210 -12.11 15.98 -10.23
CA GLN A 210 -13.05 16.01 -11.34
C GLN A 210 -13.53 17.44 -11.63
N ASP A 211 -13.81 18.22 -10.57
CA ASP A 211 -14.22 19.62 -10.67
C ASP A 211 -13.13 20.50 -11.33
N GLU A 212 -11.86 20.14 -11.12
CA GLU A 212 -10.70 20.79 -11.76
C GLU A 212 -10.39 20.23 -13.17
N GLY A 213 -11.15 19.25 -13.67
CA GLY A 213 -10.90 18.61 -14.96
C GLY A 213 -9.63 17.76 -15.01
N LEU A 214 -9.09 17.38 -13.85
CA LEU A 214 -7.84 16.62 -13.73
C LEU A 214 -8.06 15.11 -13.79
N VAL A 215 -9.26 14.64 -13.45
CA VAL A 215 -9.62 13.22 -13.37
C VAL A 215 -11.00 12.98 -13.99
N GLU A 216 -11.16 11.82 -14.62
CA GLU A 216 -12.46 11.27 -15.05
C GLU A 216 -12.66 9.90 -14.42
N LEU A 217 -13.76 9.69 -13.68
CA LEU A 217 -14.14 8.39 -13.15
C LEU A 217 -15.28 7.80 -13.98
N HIS A 218 -15.09 6.58 -14.47
CA HIS A 218 -16.10 5.81 -15.18
C HIS A 218 -16.30 4.46 -14.51
N TRP A 219 -17.55 4.09 -14.27
CA TRP A 219 -17.91 2.76 -13.79
C TRP A 219 -18.21 1.82 -14.95
N LEU A 220 -17.60 0.64 -14.92
CA LEU A 220 -17.79 -0.40 -15.93
C LEU A 220 -19.20 -0.98 -15.83
N GLU A 221 -19.90 -1.03 -16.97
CA GLU A 221 -21.17 -1.74 -17.09
C GLU A 221 -20.91 -3.25 -17.17
N GLY A 222 -21.03 -3.93 -16.03
CA GLY A 222 -20.80 -5.37 -15.91
C GLY A 222 -19.78 -5.71 -14.83
N ALA A 223 -19.61 -7.01 -14.60
CA ALA A 223 -18.72 -7.52 -13.57
C ALA A 223 -17.91 -8.74 -14.03
N THR A 224 -17.96 -9.08 -15.31
CA THR A 224 -17.23 -10.22 -15.87
C THR A 224 -15.86 -9.82 -16.39
N TRP A 225 -14.95 -10.78 -16.50
CA TRP A 225 -13.62 -10.54 -17.08
C TRP A 225 -13.72 -10.11 -18.56
N ARG A 226 -14.77 -10.57 -19.26
CA ARG A 226 -15.02 -10.23 -20.67
C ARG A 226 -15.42 -8.79 -20.84
N ASP A 227 -16.20 -8.25 -19.89
CA ASP A 227 -16.60 -6.85 -19.91
C ASP A 227 -15.38 -5.95 -19.67
N LEU A 228 -14.54 -6.30 -18.68
CA LEU A 228 -13.26 -5.60 -18.46
C LEU A 228 -12.37 -5.64 -19.71
N GLN A 229 -12.18 -6.82 -20.30
CA GLN A 229 -11.37 -6.95 -21.52
C GLN A 229 -11.92 -6.10 -22.67
N ARG A 230 -13.25 -6.10 -22.86
CA ARG A 230 -13.91 -5.35 -23.94
C ARG A 230 -13.73 -3.85 -23.75
N THR A 231 -13.86 -3.35 -22.52
CA THR A 231 -13.71 -1.92 -22.20
C THR A 231 -12.26 -1.45 -22.34
N LEU A 232 -11.29 -2.24 -21.85
CA LEU A 232 -9.86 -1.93 -21.99
C LEU A 232 -9.41 -1.87 -23.47
N ARG A 233 -10.04 -2.66 -24.36
CA ARG A 233 -9.73 -2.66 -25.80
C ARG A 233 -10.29 -1.46 -26.56
N ARG A 234 -11.32 -0.80 -26.04
CA ARG A 234 -12.04 0.28 -26.73
C ARG A 234 -11.50 1.66 -26.41
N GLU A 235 -11.05 1.85 -25.19
CA GLU A 235 -10.76 3.16 -24.65
C GLU A 235 -9.44 3.17 -23.87
N MET A 236 -8.82 4.34 -23.78
CA MET A 236 -7.61 4.53 -22.98
C MET A 236 -7.96 4.76 -21.52
N TRP A 237 -7.25 4.06 -20.64
CA TRP A 237 -7.43 4.09 -19.19
C TRP A 237 -6.07 4.15 -18.51
N HIS A 238 -5.97 4.91 -17.43
CA HIS A 238 -4.72 5.10 -16.69
C HIS A 238 -4.71 4.32 -15.38
N VAL A 239 -5.89 4.21 -14.75
CA VAL A 239 -6.09 3.52 -13.49
C VAL A 239 -7.25 2.53 -13.61
N PHE A 240 -7.06 1.34 -13.07
CA PHE A 240 -8.12 0.36 -12.85
C PHE A 240 -8.39 0.30 -11.34
N HIS A 241 -9.63 0.55 -10.92
CA HIS A 241 -10.04 0.46 -9.53
C HIS A 241 -11.09 -0.63 -9.37
N PHE A 242 -10.73 -1.71 -8.68
CA PHE A 242 -11.61 -2.84 -8.45
C PHE A 242 -12.15 -2.83 -7.03
N VAL A 243 -13.45 -3.07 -6.88
CA VAL A 243 -14.14 -3.33 -5.63
C VAL A 243 -14.78 -4.71 -5.70
N GLY A 244 -14.44 -5.61 -4.79
CA GLY A 244 -15.02 -6.96 -4.77
C GLY A 244 -14.41 -7.84 -3.69
N HIS A 245 -14.29 -9.13 -3.98
CA HIS A 245 -13.70 -10.08 -3.03
C HIS A 245 -12.31 -10.55 -3.46
N GLY A 246 -11.39 -10.53 -2.51
CA GLY A 246 -10.10 -11.17 -2.57
C GLY A 246 -10.09 -12.48 -1.79
N MET A 247 -9.35 -13.46 -2.28
CA MET A 247 -9.03 -14.68 -1.54
C MET A 247 -7.55 -15.01 -1.71
N TYR A 248 -7.06 -15.95 -0.92
CA TYR A 248 -5.70 -16.44 -1.04
C TYR A 248 -5.70 -17.96 -1.16
N ASN A 249 -5.03 -18.49 -2.19
CA ASN A 249 -4.82 -19.92 -2.34
C ASN A 249 -3.50 -20.31 -1.66
N THR A 250 -3.59 -20.95 -0.49
CA THR A 250 -2.42 -21.37 0.29
C THR A 250 -1.59 -22.46 -0.38
N GLN A 251 -2.19 -23.30 -1.23
CA GLN A 251 -1.45 -24.36 -1.93
C GLN A 251 -0.59 -23.82 -3.08
N ARG A 252 -1.03 -22.73 -3.72
CA ARG A 252 -0.35 -22.11 -4.85
C ARG A 252 0.39 -20.82 -4.49
N GLU A 253 0.30 -20.40 -3.23
CA GLU A 253 0.81 -19.13 -2.71
C GLU A 253 0.41 -17.94 -3.58
N GLU A 254 -0.85 -17.90 -4.02
CA GLU A 254 -1.33 -16.93 -5.00
C GLU A 254 -2.65 -16.28 -4.58
N GLY A 255 -2.71 -14.96 -4.73
CA GLY A 255 -3.94 -14.19 -4.55
C GLY A 255 -4.96 -14.47 -5.66
N LEU A 256 -6.23 -14.51 -5.28
CA LEU A 256 -7.37 -14.71 -6.17
C LEU A 256 -8.32 -13.52 -6.03
N ILE A 257 -8.96 -13.13 -7.13
CA ILE A 257 -9.98 -12.08 -7.15
C ILE A 257 -11.28 -12.63 -7.75
N ALA A 258 -12.41 -12.33 -7.12
CA ALA A 258 -13.72 -12.81 -7.57
C ALA A 258 -14.36 -11.80 -8.52
N PHE A 259 -14.48 -12.17 -9.78
CA PHE A 259 -15.34 -11.50 -10.76
C PHE A 259 -16.71 -12.19 -10.77
N CYS A 260 -17.67 -11.65 -11.49
CA CYS A 260 -18.91 -12.36 -11.79
C CYS A 260 -18.76 -13.22 -13.06
N ASN A 261 -19.48 -14.34 -13.11
CA ASN A 261 -19.77 -15.06 -14.35
C ASN A 261 -21.13 -14.61 -14.93
N ASP A 262 -21.55 -15.25 -16.01
CA ASP A 262 -22.81 -14.92 -16.71
C ASP A 262 -24.07 -15.25 -15.86
N GLN A 263 -23.92 -16.02 -14.78
CA GLN A 263 -24.95 -16.33 -13.78
C GLN A 263 -24.82 -15.50 -12.50
N ASN A 264 -23.99 -14.45 -12.51
CA ASN A 264 -23.67 -13.61 -11.35
C ASN A 264 -23.07 -14.37 -10.15
N GLN A 265 -22.42 -15.51 -10.38
CA GLN A 265 -21.65 -16.25 -9.37
C GLN A 265 -20.16 -15.94 -9.49
N ALA A 266 -19.39 -16.29 -8.47
CA ALA A 266 -17.98 -16.01 -8.38
C ALA A 266 -17.17 -16.76 -9.47
N HIS A 267 -16.53 -16.00 -10.34
CA HIS A 267 -15.48 -16.46 -11.24
C HIS A 267 -14.12 -16.02 -10.71
N LEU A 268 -13.28 -16.98 -10.34
CA LEU A 268 -12.00 -16.70 -9.69
C LEU A 268 -10.90 -16.50 -10.73
N LEU A 269 -10.29 -15.32 -10.71
CA LEU A 269 -9.07 -15.04 -11.46
C LEU A 269 -7.87 -15.07 -10.50
N THR A 270 -6.77 -15.66 -10.97
CA THR A 270 -5.49 -15.57 -10.27
C THR A 270 -4.88 -14.18 -10.43
N ALA A 271 -3.96 -13.81 -9.52
CA ALA A 271 -3.15 -12.61 -9.68
C ALA A 271 -2.41 -12.59 -11.03
N GLY A 272 -1.91 -13.74 -11.49
CA GLY A 272 -1.30 -13.88 -12.81
C GLY A 272 -2.28 -13.66 -13.98
N ASP A 273 -3.52 -14.17 -13.87
CA ASP A 273 -4.54 -13.98 -14.90
C ASP A 273 -4.99 -12.52 -14.99
N LEU A 274 -5.21 -11.86 -13.84
CA LEU A 274 -5.53 -10.44 -13.81
C LEU A 274 -4.37 -9.61 -14.37
N GLY A 275 -3.13 -9.94 -13.99
CA GLY A 275 -1.94 -9.29 -14.53
C GLY A 275 -1.89 -9.38 -16.07
N ARG A 276 -2.14 -10.57 -16.64
CA ARG A 276 -2.23 -10.77 -18.10
C ARG A 276 -3.36 -9.97 -18.74
N LEU A 277 -4.52 -9.89 -18.08
CA LEU A 277 -5.67 -9.13 -18.58
C LEU A 277 -5.38 -7.63 -18.68
N LEU A 278 -4.59 -7.09 -17.74
CA LEU A 278 -4.25 -5.67 -17.67
C LEU A 278 -2.97 -5.30 -18.45
N ALA A 279 -2.03 -6.24 -18.63
CA ALA A 279 -0.67 -5.98 -19.12
C ALA A 279 -0.61 -5.35 -20.52
N ASP A 280 -1.51 -5.71 -21.42
CA ASP A 280 -1.51 -5.19 -22.79
C ASP A 280 -2.08 -3.78 -22.90
N HIS A 281 -2.66 -3.24 -21.82
CA HIS A 281 -3.17 -1.87 -21.81
C HIS A 281 -2.07 -0.85 -21.54
N ARG A 282 -1.39 -0.42 -22.60
CA ARG A 282 -0.16 0.39 -22.52
C ARG A 282 -0.29 1.70 -21.74
N THR A 283 -1.47 2.26 -21.54
CA THR A 283 -1.68 3.50 -20.75
C THR A 283 -1.97 3.21 -19.28
N LEU A 284 -2.36 1.98 -18.93
CA LEU A 284 -2.64 1.59 -17.55
C LEU A 284 -1.34 1.53 -16.75
N ARG A 285 -1.29 2.23 -15.61
CA ARG A 285 -0.10 2.27 -14.74
C ARG A 285 -0.38 1.97 -13.28
N LEU A 286 -1.65 1.93 -12.89
CA LEU A 286 -2.06 1.64 -11.53
C LEU A 286 -3.29 0.73 -11.55
N ALA A 287 -3.22 -0.34 -10.78
CA ALA A 287 -4.38 -1.13 -10.41
C ALA A 287 -4.55 -1.03 -8.89
N VAL A 288 -5.72 -0.60 -8.44
CA VAL A 288 -6.10 -0.58 -7.03
C VAL A 288 -7.10 -1.71 -6.82
N LEU A 289 -6.75 -2.66 -5.94
CA LEU A 289 -7.59 -3.79 -5.61
C LEU A 289 -8.13 -3.59 -4.19
N ASN A 290 -9.40 -3.20 -4.09
CA ASN A 290 -10.15 -3.12 -2.84
C ASN A 290 -10.96 -4.42 -2.70
N ALA A 291 -10.30 -5.46 -2.19
CA ALA A 291 -10.73 -6.85 -2.28
C ALA A 291 -10.47 -7.64 -0.99
#